data_AF-V5IGF5-F1
#
_entry.id   AF-V5IGF5-F1
#
_cell.length_a   1.000
_cell.length_b   1.000
_cell.length_c   1.000
_cell.angle_alpha   90.00
_cell.angle_beta   90.00
_cell.angle_gamma   90.00
#
_symmetry.space_group_name_H-M   'P 1'
#
loop_
_entity.id
_entity.type
_entity.pdbx_description
1 polymer ?
#
loop_
_entity_poly.entity_id
_entity_poly.type
_entity_poly.pdbx_seq_one_letter_code
_entity_poly.pdbx_strand_id
1 'polypeptide(L)'
;DSVEEEDRSDSLNVDEIPEEGASSIPIPTSDMEVRYRARSQRLEYLEQQCQILFSSLVRSSERSNNLQRRLHSLLEGSNEAASRVIGASDNTPSIPVETEDISEGLEEEPDVLEDCDVVSDDISVPFSPECVEASRRDDSLPEIRKKTLDTIVHRVKLERSQSEELISSLRSTIAELQSANERLRRQVLAQAEEKAQRENEMRQRASGMLRTERNLKSVQLKDITREREQLLEQNKVLETKLEQKENELTEIDASRRKSLEKQKSLEKEVGTLTLKLDNQTTSHNHLYENYVTQQTVIEEMKKRIGEQEQMIGELEHSVEELKEDQVTEQTMFLKEVEKLQLDLASREEECSSLSDELKKLRIQADQDKEQSDHLKQQLEESSNIISSFEDQLKQLKVDSVELKKKIVKLVREKDTLWKQNDSLQFLQKLQATDKWMDNDEADSCLQCSTAFCFTLRKHHCRLCGRIF
;
A
#
# COMPACT_ATOMS: atom_id res chain seq x y z
N ASP A 1 36.68 -5.96 -11.50
CA ASP A 1 38.10 -5.85 -11.12
C ASP A 1 38.49 -4.40 -11.39
N SER A 2 38.28 -3.52 -10.41
CA SER A 2 39.04 -3.33 -9.15
C SER A 2 40.01 -2.16 -9.38
N VAL A 3 39.65 -0.95 -8.94
CA VAL A 3 39.88 -0.43 -7.57
C VAL A 3 41.36 -0.12 -7.37
N GLU A 4 41.66 1.17 -7.26
CA GLU A 4 42.70 1.66 -6.35
C GLU A 4 42.02 2.69 -5.44
N GLU A 5 42.04 2.38 -4.15
CA GLU A 5 41.77 3.34 -3.07
C GLU A 5 43.07 4.10 -2.77
N GLU A 6 42.96 5.32 -2.26
CA GLU A 6 43.99 5.81 -1.35
C GLU A 6 43.31 6.28 -0.06
N ASP A 7 43.87 5.79 1.04
CA ASP A 7 43.33 5.77 2.40
C ASP A 7 44.14 6.73 3.31
N ARG A 8 43.73 6.84 4.58
CA ARG A 8 44.40 7.49 5.72
C ARG A 8 44.07 8.97 5.93
N SER A 9 43.23 9.35 6.90
CA SER A 9 43.22 9.10 8.37
C SER A 9 43.98 10.16 9.15
N ASP A 10 43.26 10.92 9.98
CA ASP A 10 43.43 10.81 11.42
C ASP A 10 42.19 11.33 12.17
N SER A 11 41.82 10.62 13.24
CA SER A 11 40.78 11.04 14.18
C SER A 11 41.43 11.62 15.42
N LEU A 12 40.87 12.67 16.02
CA LEU A 12 40.95 12.90 17.47
C LEU A 12 39.81 13.83 17.93
N ASN A 13 38.87 13.25 18.69
CA ASN A 13 38.32 13.67 19.98
C ASN A 13 38.56 15.10 20.50
N VAL A 14 37.68 15.71 21.30
CA VAL A 14 36.33 15.42 21.84
C VAL A 14 35.86 16.76 22.44
N ASP A 15 34.55 17.08 22.43
CA ASP A 15 33.84 17.67 23.57
C ASP A 15 32.33 17.80 23.30
N GLU A 16 31.55 17.27 24.24
CA GLU A 16 30.13 17.47 24.58
C GLU A 16 29.14 18.03 23.53
N ILE A 17 28.21 17.17 23.08
CA ILE A 17 26.87 17.57 22.60
C ILE A 17 25.83 16.81 23.43
N PRO A 18 24.76 17.44 23.97
CA PRO A 18 23.91 16.81 24.97
C PRO A 18 22.93 15.79 24.40
N GLU A 19 22.52 14.84 25.24
CA GLU A 19 21.26 14.14 25.06
C GLU A 19 20.08 15.13 25.16
N GLU A 20 19.28 15.26 24.11
CA GLU A 20 17.85 15.49 24.28
C GLU A 20 17.08 14.47 23.45
N GLY A 21 16.13 13.80 24.10
CA GLY A 21 15.39 12.69 23.53
C GLY A 21 14.36 13.10 22.48
N ALA A 22 13.39 12.21 22.24
CA ALA A 22 12.34 12.38 21.25
C ALA A 22 11.48 13.65 21.48
N SER A 23 11.96 14.77 20.94
CA SER A 23 11.23 16.02 20.78
C SER A 23 10.06 15.77 19.82
N SER A 24 8.94 15.38 20.42
CA SER A 24 7.63 15.62 19.83
C SER A 24 7.49 17.14 19.71
N ILE A 25 7.93 17.71 18.58
CA ILE A 25 7.88 19.14 18.31
C ILE A 25 6.47 19.62 18.67
N PRO A 26 6.32 20.45 19.73
CA PRO A 26 5.02 21.00 20.04
C PRO A 26 4.73 21.99 18.92
N ILE A 27 3.91 21.58 17.95
CA ILE A 27 3.40 22.50 16.93
C ILE A 27 2.79 23.66 17.74
N PRO A 28 3.30 24.90 17.61
CA PRO A 28 2.82 25.99 18.44
C PRO A 28 1.31 26.09 18.25
N THR A 29 0.58 26.31 19.33
CA THR A 29 -0.89 26.21 19.33
C THR A 29 -1.55 27.08 18.26
N SER A 30 -0.90 28.18 17.88
CA SER A 30 -1.22 29.02 16.73
C SER A 30 -1.23 28.31 15.37
N ASP A 31 -0.27 27.42 15.06
CA ASP A 31 -0.22 26.71 13.77
C ASP A 31 -1.26 25.57 13.70
N MET A 32 -1.54 24.91 14.83
CA MET A 32 -2.69 23.99 14.91
C MET A 32 -4.03 24.72 14.74
N GLU A 33 -4.19 25.90 15.36
CA GLU A 33 -5.37 26.75 15.14
C GLU A 33 -5.49 27.23 13.69
N VAL A 34 -4.39 27.65 13.05
CA VAL A 34 -4.38 28.09 11.65
C VAL A 34 -4.79 26.95 10.71
N ARG A 35 -4.25 25.74 10.91
CA ARG A 35 -4.64 24.55 10.14
C ARG A 35 -6.11 24.18 10.38
N TYR A 36 -6.61 24.29 11.61
CA TYR A 36 -8.02 24.05 11.93
C TYR A 36 -8.94 25.08 11.25
N ARG A 37 -8.61 26.39 11.32
CA ARG A 37 -9.35 27.46 10.62
C ARG A 37 -9.36 27.26 9.11
N ALA A 38 -8.21 26.93 8.50
CA ALA A 38 -8.12 26.65 7.06
C ALA A 38 -8.96 25.43 6.65
N ARG A 39 -8.99 24.37 7.47
CA ARG A 39 -9.85 23.20 7.25
C ARG A 39 -11.34 23.56 7.39
N SER A 40 -11.69 24.38 8.38
CA SER A 40 -13.07 24.83 8.61
C SER A 40 -13.58 25.72 7.45
N GLN A 41 -12.77 26.68 6.99
CA GLN A 41 -13.08 27.51 5.83
C GLN A 41 -13.24 26.69 4.55
N ARG A 42 -12.42 25.64 4.37
CA ARG A 42 -12.55 24.73 3.22
C ARG A 42 -13.82 23.89 3.28
N LEU A 43 -14.26 23.48 4.47
CA LEU A 43 -15.54 22.77 4.67
C LEU A 43 -16.73 23.71 4.39
N GLU A 44 -16.71 24.93 4.93
CA GLU A 44 -17.74 25.95 4.69
C GLU A 44 -17.86 26.31 3.19
N TYR A 45 -16.73 26.44 2.49
CA TYR A 45 -16.74 26.64 1.03
C TYR A 45 -17.34 25.45 0.27
N LEU A 46 -17.03 24.20 0.67
CA LEU A 46 -17.62 23.01 0.07
C LEU A 46 -19.13 22.93 0.34
N GLU A 47 -19.58 23.29 1.55
CA GLU A 47 -21.00 23.36 1.91
C GLU A 47 -21.75 24.41 1.07
N GLN A 48 -21.17 25.60 0.88
CA GLN A 48 -21.71 26.62 -0.02
C GLN A 48 -21.80 26.13 -1.48
N GLN A 49 -20.79 25.42 -1.99
CA GLN A 49 -20.82 24.83 -3.33
C GLN A 49 -21.91 23.75 -3.46
N CYS A 50 -22.05 22.87 -2.47
CA CYS A 50 -23.14 21.90 -2.40
C CYS A 50 -24.51 22.57 -2.38
N GLN A 51 -24.68 23.67 -1.64
CA GLN A 51 -25.93 24.43 -1.57
C GLN A 51 -26.28 25.13 -2.88
N ILE A 52 -25.29 25.63 -3.62
CA ILE A 52 -25.48 26.22 -4.97
C ILE A 52 -25.88 25.14 -5.98
N LEU A 53 -25.23 23.97 -5.94
CA LEU A 53 -25.57 22.83 -6.80
C LEU A 53 -26.98 22.31 -6.50
N PHE A 54 -27.34 22.15 -5.22
CA PHE A 54 -28.68 21.76 -4.78
C PHE A 54 -29.74 22.76 -5.26
N SER A 55 -29.51 24.06 -5.04
CA SER A 55 -30.41 25.13 -5.51
C SER A 55 -30.59 25.13 -7.03
N SER A 56 -29.52 24.82 -7.77
CA SER A 56 -29.54 24.70 -9.23
C SER A 56 -30.30 23.46 -9.71
N LEU A 57 -30.16 22.34 -8.99
CA LEU A 57 -30.89 21.09 -9.24
C LEU A 57 -32.39 21.27 -8.97
N VAL A 58 -32.77 21.91 -7.85
CA VAL A 58 -34.17 22.23 -7.53
C VAL A 58 -34.79 23.09 -8.63
N ARG A 59 -34.14 24.19 -9.04
CA ARG A 59 -34.61 25.03 -10.15
C ARG A 59 -34.70 24.28 -11.48
N SER A 60 -33.84 23.28 -11.71
CA SER A 60 -33.90 22.44 -12.90
C SER A 60 -35.09 21.47 -12.85
N SER A 61 -35.34 20.88 -11.68
CA SER A 61 -36.51 20.04 -11.41
C SER A 61 -37.81 20.84 -11.56
N GLU A 62 -37.89 22.07 -11.04
CA GLU A 62 -39.04 22.96 -11.21
C GLU A 62 -39.31 23.29 -12.69
N ARG A 63 -38.25 23.60 -13.47
CA ARG A 63 -38.38 23.81 -14.91
C ARG A 63 -38.85 22.55 -15.64
N SER A 64 -38.33 21.38 -15.29
CA SER A 64 -38.75 20.09 -15.84
C SER A 64 -40.23 19.82 -15.54
N ASN A 65 -40.65 19.98 -14.28
CA ASN A 65 -42.04 19.82 -13.85
C ASN A 65 -42.99 20.88 -14.47
N ASN A 66 -42.50 22.07 -14.82
CA ASN A 66 -43.28 23.08 -15.54
C ASN A 66 -43.42 22.71 -17.03
N LEU A 67 -42.34 22.22 -17.65
CA LEU A 67 -42.36 21.67 -19.01
C LEU A 67 -43.29 20.46 -19.13
N GLN A 68 -43.25 19.52 -18.18
CA GLN A 68 -44.17 18.38 -18.12
C GLN A 68 -45.63 18.82 -17.96
N ARG A 69 -45.92 19.80 -17.08
CA ARG A 69 -47.28 20.37 -16.96
C ARG A 69 -47.74 21.05 -18.25
N ARG A 70 -46.87 21.82 -18.92
CA ARG A 70 -47.16 22.41 -20.24
C ARG A 70 -47.41 21.34 -21.30
N LEU A 71 -46.64 20.25 -21.31
CA LEU A 71 -46.83 19.12 -22.21
C LEU A 71 -48.19 18.45 -21.95
N HIS A 72 -48.57 18.26 -20.69
CA HIS A 72 -49.88 17.72 -20.29
C HIS A 72 -51.04 18.62 -20.76
N SER A 73 -50.96 19.93 -20.51
CA SER A 73 -51.98 20.89 -20.98
C SER A 73 -52.06 21.00 -22.51
N LEU A 74 -50.96 20.80 -23.24
CA LEU A 74 -50.96 20.72 -24.70
C LEU A 74 -51.62 19.43 -25.21
N LEU A 75 -51.43 18.31 -24.51
CA LEU A 75 -52.10 17.03 -24.83
C LEU A 75 -53.60 17.08 -24.49
N GLU A 76 -53.98 17.71 -23.38
CA GLU A 76 -55.38 17.94 -23.02
C GLU A 76 -56.08 18.88 -24.02
N GLY A 77 -55.44 20.01 -24.38
CA GLY A 77 -55.96 20.92 -25.41
C GLY A 77 -56.06 20.28 -26.80
N SER A 78 -55.18 19.33 -27.13
CA SER A 78 -55.29 18.54 -28.37
C SER A 78 -56.50 17.58 -28.35
N ASN A 79 -56.88 17.05 -27.18
CA ASN A 79 -58.06 16.17 -27.06
C ASN A 79 -59.38 16.94 -27.13
N GLU A 80 -59.44 18.18 -26.60
CA GLU A 80 -60.61 19.06 -26.77
C GLU A 80 -60.78 19.51 -28.24
N ALA A 81 -59.67 19.76 -28.95
CA ALA A 81 -59.71 20.07 -30.38
C ALA A 81 -60.14 18.87 -31.24
N ALA A 82 -59.66 17.66 -30.93
CA ALA A 82 -60.03 16.43 -31.65
C ALA A 82 -61.51 16.04 -31.43
N SER A 83 -62.10 16.36 -30.28
CA SER A 83 -63.47 15.97 -29.92
C SER A 83 -64.57 16.85 -30.54
N ARG A 84 -64.24 17.86 -31.36
CA ARG A 84 -65.22 18.71 -32.08
C ARG A 84 -65.32 18.48 -33.60
N VAL A 85 -64.52 17.59 -34.19
CA VAL A 85 -64.40 17.45 -35.67
C VAL A 85 -64.70 16.03 -36.17
N ILE A 86 -65.43 15.21 -35.40
CA ILE A 86 -65.95 13.92 -35.87
C ILE A 86 -67.48 13.91 -35.75
N GLY A 87 -68.14 14.34 -36.83
CA GLY A 87 -69.59 14.34 -36.98
C GLY A 87 -70.01 14.52 -38.43
N ALA A 88 -70.41 13.42 -39.06
CA ALA A 88 -70.89 13.29 -40.45
C ALA A 88 -69.82 13.52 -41.56
N SER A 89 -69.81 12.79 -42.69
CA SER A 89 -70.70 11.71 -43.14
C SER A 89 -69.99 10.69 -44.05
N ASP A 90 -70.33 9.42 -43.92
CA ASP A 90 -70.14 8.44 -45.00
C ASP A 90 -71.04 8.76 -46.20
N ASN A 91 -70.50 8.70 -47.43
CA ASN A 91 -70.91 7.71 -48.45
C ASN A 91 -70.39 8.05 -49.87
N THR A 92 -69.80 7.04 -50.49
CA THR A 92 -69.67 6.81 -51.94
C THR A 92 -71.07 6.61 -52.58
N PRO A 93 -71.31 6.68 -53.93
CA PRO A 93 -70.53 5.92 -54.93
C PRO A 93 -70.48 6.39 -56.42
N SER A 94 -69.60 5.69 -57.15
CA SER A 94 -69.67 5.16 -58.54
C SER A 94 -70.25 5.95 -59.75
N ILE A 95 -69.36 6.06 -60.75
CA ILE A 95 -69.50 6.09 -62.24
C ILE A 95 -70.56 5.04 -62.72
N PRO A 96 -71.41 5.25 -63.77
CA PRO A 96 -70.95 5.26 -65.19
C PRO A 96 -71.79 5.92 -66.35
N VAL A 97 -71.05 6.34 -67.40
CA VAL A 97 -71.23 6.03 -68.86
C VAL A 97 -72.45 6.54 -69.69
N GLU A 98 -72.10 7.26 -70.77
CA GLU A 98 -72.68 7.35 -72.14
C GLU A 98 -73.91 8.19 -72.57
N THR A 99 -73.74 8.66 -73.83
CA THR A 99 -74.72 8.96 -74.90
C THR A 99 -75.39 10.33 -75.03
N GLU A 100 -75.75 10.60 -76.29
CA GLU A 100 -76.03 11.90 -76.91
C GLU A 100 -77.53 12.27 -76.91
N ASP A 101 -77.76 13.54 -77.27
CA ASP A 101 -78.80 14.01 -78.21
C ASP A 101 -80.18 14.52 -77.73
N ILE A 102 -80.55 15.65 -78.37
CA ILE A 102 -81.90 16.15 -78.75
C ILE A 102 -82.77 16.97 -77.76
N SER A 103 -82.93 18.25 -78.16
CA SER A 103 -84.09 19.17 -78.16
C SER A 103 -84.74 19.81 -76.91
N GLU A 104 -85.08 21.08 -77.15
CA GLU A 104 -86.30 21.84 -76.75
C GLU A 104 -86.60 22.09 -75.26
N GLY A 105 -87.05 23.30 -74.86
CA GLY A 105 -87.30 24.54 -75.62
C GLY A 105 -87.98 25.61 -74.73
N LEU A 106 -88.51 26.68 -75.37
CA LEU A 106 -89.42 27.71 -74.81
C LEU A 106 -88.77 28.65 -73.75
N GLU A 107 -89.09 29.94 -73.61
CA GLU A 107 -89.96 30.96 -74.25
C GLU A 107 -89.28 32.33 -73.94
N GLU A 108 -89.53 33.51 -74.51
CA GLU A 108 -90.76 34.14 -75.04
C GLU A 108 -90.38 35.38 -75.92
N GLU A 109 -91.27 35.77 -76.84
CA GLU A 109 -91.25 36.97 -77.73
C GLU A 109 -91.78 38.25 -76.96
N PRO A 110 -92.05 39.47 -77.51
CA PRO A 110 -92.34 39.79 -78.92
C PRO A 110 -91.96 41.18 -79.54
N ASP A 111 -92.29 41.28 -80.85
CA ASP A 111 -92.93 42.45 -81.54
C ASP A 111 -92.05 43.67 -81.99
N VAL A 112 -92.15 44.28 -83.20
CA VAL A 112 -93.23 44.39 -84.24
C VAL A 112 -92.67 44.58 -85.69
N LEU A 113 -93.13 43.76 -86.66
CA LEU A 113 -93.63 43.96 -88.07
C LEU A 113 -92.97 44.97 -89.08
N GLU A 114 -93.14 44.92 -90.43
CA GLU A 114 -94.01 44.21 -91.43
C GLU A 114 -93.29 44.27 -92.83
N ASP A 115 -93.05 43.19 -93.60
CA ASP A 115 -93.82 42.56 -94.72
C ASP A 115 -93.99 43.39 -96.04
N CYS A 116 -94.22 42.86 -97.28
CA CYS A 116 -94.32 41.53 -97.96
C CYS A 116 -94.01 41.73 -99.49
N ASP A 117 -93.61 40.79 -100.37
CA ASP A 117 -94.28 39.64 -101.07
C ASP A 117 -95.61 39.96 -101.83
N VAL A 118 -96.05 39.35 -102.96
CA VAL A 118 -95.99 37.94 -103.46
C VAL A 118 -95.74 37.79 -105.01
N VAL A 119 -95.23 36.61 -105.39
CA VAL A 119 -94.93 35.89 -106.68
C VAL A 119 -96.00 35.83 -107.82
N SER A 120 -95.53 35.57 -109.07
CA SER A 120 -96.08 34.77 -110.22
C SER A 120 -97.10 35.28 -111.29
N ASP A 121 -96.61 35.27 -112.55
CA ASP A 121 -97.10 34.59 -113.78
C ASP A 121 -98.39 34.94 -114.59
N ASP A 122 -98.11 35.40 -115.83
CA ASP A 122 -98.53 34.83 -117.15
C ASP A 122 -99.78 35.35 -117.94
N ILE A 123 -99.67 35.18 -119.27
CA ILE A 123 -100.70 35.05 -120.34
C ILE A 123 -101.01 36.25 -121.29
N SER A 124 -100.49 36.09 -122.53
CA SER A 124 -101.07 36.39 -123.87
C SER A 124 -100.89 37.71 -124.66
N VAL A 125 -100.47 37.50 -125.91
CA VAL A 125 -100.53 38.36 -127.11
C VAL A 125 -101.93 38.28 -127.76
N PRO A 126 -102.43 39.33 -128.45
CA PRO A 126 -102.66 39.26 -129.92
C PRO A 126 -102.55 40.64 -130.65
N PHE A 127 -102.43 40.83 -131.99
CA PHE A 127 -102.08 40.00 -133.18
C PHE A 127 -101.66 40.94 -134.35
N SER A 128 -101.19 40.41 -135.50
CA SER A 128 -101.10 41.14 -136.79
C SER A 128 -102.40 40.99 -137.62
N PRO A 129 -102.63 41.73 -138.74
CA PRO A 129 -102.31 41.15 -140.06
C PRO A 129 -101.99 42.17 -141.21
N GLU A 130 -101.89 41.66 -142.44
CA GLU A 130 -101.32 42.25 -143.66
C GLU A 130 -102.24 43.10 -144.57
N CYS A 131 -101.59 44.05 -145.28
CA CYS A 131 -101.66 44.39 -146.73
C CYS A 131 -102.96 44.75 -147.52
N VAL A 132 -102.67 45.49 -148.61
CA VAL A 132 -103.39 45.69 -149.89
C VAL A 132 -104.42 46.84 -150.03
N GLU A 133 -103.94 47.88 -150.72
CA GLU A 133 -104.55 48.67 -151.80
C GLU A 133 -106.08 48.75 -152.04
N ALA A 134 -106.53 50.01 -152.04
CA ALA A 134 -107.17 50.72 -153.18
C ALA A 134 -108.68 50.59 -153.52
N SER A 135 -109.22 51.80 -153.70
CA SER A 135 -109.92 52.29 -154.91
C SER A 135 -111.46 52.32 -154.96
N ARG A 136 -111.96 53.45 -155.49
CA ARG A 136 -113.20 53.61 -156.30
C ARG A 136 -114.52 53.50 -155.49
N ARG A 137 -115.68 54.12 -155.80
CA ARG A 137 -116.21 55.05 -156.84
C ARG A 137 -117.64 55.50 -156.38
N ASP A 138 -118.35 56.51 -156.89
CA ASP A 138 -118.08 57.63 -157.81
C ASP A 138 -119.18 58.73 -157.63
N ASP A 139 -119.07 59.83 -158.39
CA ASP A 139 -120.15 60.68 -158.96
C ASP A 139 -121.10 61.52 -158.07
N SER A 140 -121.49 62.76 -158.44
CA SER A 140 -121.00 63.68 -159.50
C SER A 140 -121.51 65.13 -159.27
N LEU A 141 -120.98 66.09 -160.05
CA LEU A 141 -121.52 67.45 -160.32
C LEU A 141 -121.35 68.56 -159.23
N PRO A 142 -121.21 69.84 -159.62
CA PRO A 142 -119.93 70.50 -159.33
C PRO A 142 -120.03 71.88 -158.64
N GLU A 143 -120.41 71.90 -157.36
CA GLU A 143 -120.28 73.13 -156.53
C GLU A 143 -119.67 72.87 -155.13
N ILE A 144 -119.34 71.62 -154.84
CA ILE A 144 -118.84 71.14 -153.54
C ILE A 144 -117.30 71.31 -153.39
N ARG A 145 -116.55 71.32 -154.51
CA ARG A 145 -115.07 71.23 -154.54
C ARG A 145 -114.31 72.31 -153.76
N LYS A 146 -114.91 73.46 -153.45
CA LYS A 146 -114.26 74.51 -152.63
C LYS A 146 -114.28 74.18 -151.13
N LYS A 147 -115.39 73.61 -150.61
CA LYS A 147 -115.55 73.35 -149.16
C LYS A 147 -114.74 72.14 -148.68
N THR A 148 -114.56 71.13 -149.53
CA THR A 148 -113.80 69.92 -149.15
C THR A 148 -112.31 70.20 -148.96
N LEU A 149 -111.73 71.09 -149.79
CA LEU A 149 -110.31 71.45 -149.71
C LEU A 149 -110.00 72.19 -148.40
N ASP A 150 -110.82 73.17 -148.04
CA ASP A 150 -110.68 73.92 -146.77
C ASP A 150 -110.80 73.00 -145.55
N THR A 151 -111.68 71.99 -145.61
CA THR A 151 -111.88 71.02 -144.52
C THR A 151 -110.65 70.11 -144.34
N ILE A 152 -110.04 69.64 -145.43
CA ILE A 152 -108.81 68.82 -145.38
C ILE A 152 -107.62 69.66 -144.89
N VAL A 153 -107.47 70.89 -145.38
CA VAL A 153 -106.41 71.82 -144.92
C VAL A 153 -106.56 72.15 -143.44
N HIS A 154 -107.78 72.34 -142.94
CA HIS A 154 -108.02 72.54 -141.51
C HIS A 154 -107.68 71.29 -140.68
N ARG A 155 -107.99 70.08 -141.16
CA ARG A 155 -107.64 68.83 -140.48
C ARG A 155 -106.12 68.64 -140.37
N VAL A 156 -105.40 68.80 -141.48
CA VAL A 156 -103.92 68.69 -141.49
C VAL A 156 -103.28 69.77 -140.62
N LYS A 157 -103.84 70.99 -140.55
CA LYS A 157 -103.39 72.02 -139.60
C LYS A 157 -103.61 71.60 -138.14
N LEU A 158 -104.75 70.99 -137.83
CA LEU A 158 -105.06 70.53 -136.47
C LEU A 158 -104.17 69.36 -136.04
N GLU A 159 -104.01 68.35 -136.90
CA GLU A 159 -103.10 67.22 -136.69
C GLU A 159 -101.64 67.69 -136.55
N ARG A 160 -101.23 68.70 -137.34
CA ARG A 160 -99.92 69.35 -137.20
C ARG A 160 -99.79 70.08 -135.86
N SER A 161 -100.78 70.87 -135.42
CA SER A 161 -100.70 71.53 -134.12
C SER A 161 -100.68 70.53 -132.95
N GLN A 162 -101.45 69.44 -133.03
CA GLN A 162 -101.43 68.36 -132.05
C GLN A 162 -100.06 67.64 -132.02
N SER A 163 -99.44 67.46 -133.20
CA SER A 163 -98.09 66.89 -133.31
C SER A 163 -97.02 67.85 -132.76
N GLU A 164 -97.11 69.14 -133.05
CA GLU A 164 -96.19 70.17 -132.51
C GLU A 164 -96.34 70.32 -130.98
N GLU A 165 -97.56 70.24 -130.46
CA GLU A 165 -97.87 70.24 -129.02
C GLU A 165 -97.35 68.97 -128.32
N LEU A 166 -97.52 67.79 -128.94
CA LEU A 166 -96.95 66.52 -128.46
C LEU A 166 -95.42 66.52 -128.50
N ILE A 167 -94.80 67.10 -129.53
CA ILE A 167 -93.34 67.28 -129.60
C ILE A 167 -92.87 68.25 -128.51
N SER A 168 -93.65 69.30 -128.21
CA SER A 168 -93.35 70.25 -127.14
C SER A 168 -93.43 69.59 -125.76
N SER A 169 -94.49 68.81 -125.49
CA SER A 169 -94.63 68.09 -124.21
C SER A 169 -93.55 67.04 -124.02
N LEU A 170 -93.27 66.22 -125.04
CA LEU A 170 -92.16 65.24 -125.01
C LEU A 170 -90.80 65.92 -124.79
N ARG A 171 -90.55 67.11 -125.37
CA ARG A 171 -89.34 67.89 -125.10
C ARG A 171 -89.27 68.39 -123.65
N SER A 172 -90.39 68.82 -123.05
CA SER A 172 -90.45 69.16 -121.62
C SER A 172 -90.12 67.95 -120.77
N THR A 173 -90.76 66.79 -121.03
CA THR A 173 -90.51 65.56 -120.28
C THR A 173 -89.06 65.09 -120.42
N ILE A 174 -88.44 65.22 -121.61
CA ILE A 174 -87.02 64.92 -121.80
C ILE A 174 -86.13 65.88 -120.99
N ALA A 175 -86.43 67.18 -120.96
CA ALA A 175 -85.68 68.16 -120.18
C ALA A 175 -85.82 67.92 -118.66
N GLU A 176 -87.02 67.56 -118.20
CA GLU A 176 -87.30 67.18 -116.82
C GLU A 176 -86.53 65.90 -116.44
N LEU A 177 -86.59 64.85 -117.26
CA LEU A 177 -85.84 63.60 -117.08
C LEU A 177 -84.32 63.81 -117.15
N GLN A 178 -83.83 64.74 -117.97
CA GLN A 178 -82.42 65.15 -117.97
C GLN A 178 -82.06 65.83 -116.64
N SER A 179 -82.88 66.76 -116.15
CA SER A 179 -82.66 67.43 -114.87
C SER A 179 -82.72 66.46 -113.68
N ALA A 180 -83.59 65.45 -113.74
CA ALA A 180 -83.75 64.40 -112.74
C ALA A 180 -82.57 63.43 -112.77
N ASN A 181 -82.12 62.99 -113.96
CA ASN A 181 -80.90 62.20 -114.11
C ASN A 181 -79.67 62.95 -113.60
N GLU A 182 -79.55 64.24 -113.90
CA GLU A 182 -78.44 65.07 -113.42
C GLU A 182 -78.46 65.21 -111.89
N ARG A 183 -79.65 65.31 -111.29
CA ARG A 183 -79.85 65.32 -109.83
C ARG A 183 -79.50 63.97 -109.20
N LEU A 184 -79.97 62.87 -109.78
CA LEU A 184 -79.67 61.51 -109.34
C LEU A 184 -78.17 61.20 -109.46
N ARG A 185 -77.51 61.59 -110.55
CA ARG A 185 -76.05 61.47 -110.72
C ARG A 185 -75.29 62.19 -109.61
N ARG A 186 -75.66 63.44 -109.28
CA ARG A 186 -75.05 64.17 -108.15
C ARG A 186 -75.33 63.48 -106.81
N GLN A 187 -76.54 62.95 -106.60
CA GLN A 187 -76.89 62.23 -105.37
C GLN A 187 -76.10 60.92 -105.22
N VAL A 188 -75.96 60.14 -106.31
CA VAL A 188 -75.16 58.90 -106.34
C VAL A 188 -73.68 59.20 -106.13
N LEU A 189 -73.14 60.26 -106.75
CA LEU A 189 -71.76 60.70 -106.52
C LEU A 189 -71.54 61.12 -105.06
N ALA A 190 -72.43 61.95 -104.50
CA ALA A 190 -72.34 62.35 -103.10
C ALA A 190 -72.43 61.16 -102.13
N GLN A 191 -73.32 60.19 -102.38
CA GLN A 191 -73.40 58.95 -101.59
C GLN A 191 -72.17 58.06 -101.76
N ALA A 192 -71.56 58.01 -102.96
CA ALA A 192 -70.32 57.28 -103.21
C ALA A 192 -69.13 57.93 -102.50
N GLU A 193 -69.01 59.26 -102.54
CA GLU A 193 -68.00 60.03 -101.80
C GLU A 193 -68.16 59.85 -100.29
N GLU A 194 -69.38 59.97 -99.76
CA GLU A 194 -69.68 59.79 -98.34
C GLU A 194 -69.40 58.35 -97.88
N LYS A 195 -69.72 57.33 -98.71
CA LYS A 195 -69.35 55.93 -98.46
C LYS A 195 -67.84 55.74 -98.47
N ALA A 196 -67.14 56.29 -99.44
CA ALA A 196 -65.68 56.23 -99.53
C ALA A 196 -64.99 56.92 -98.35
N GLN A 197 -65.54 58.05 -97.88
CA GLN A 197 -65.08 58.72 -96.66
C GLN A 197 -65.29 57.84 -95.42
N ARG A 198 -66.50 57.30 -95.21
CA ARG A 198 -66.77 56.37 -94.09
C ARG A 198 -65.83 55.16 -94.12
N GLU A 199 -65.60 54.58 -95.29
CA GLU A 199 -64.70 53.44 -95.47
C GLU A 199 -63.23 53.80 -95.16
N ASN A 200 -62.78 54.99 -95.58
CA ASN A 200 -61.45 55.52 -95.26
C ASN A 200 -61.30 55.80 -93.76
N GLU A 201 -62.30 56.42 -93.11
CA GLU A 201 -62.32 56.61 -91.66
C GLU A 201 -62.28 55.28 -90.90
N MET A 202 -63.06 54.28 -91.33
CA MET A 202 -63.04 52.94 -90.72
C MET A 202 -61.69 52.24 -90.91
N ARG A 203 -61.07 52.35 -92.10
CA ARG A 203 -59.70 51.86 -92.34
C ARG A 203 -58.68 52.57 -91.45
N GLN A 204 -58.79 53.88 -91.27
CA GLN A 204 -57.89 54.66 -90.40
C GLN A 204 -58.08 54.29 -88.93
N ARG A 205 -59.33 54.12 -88.45
CA ARG A 205 -59.62 53.61 -87.10
C ARG A 205 -59.04 52.20 -86.89
N ALA A 206 -59.28 51.27 -87.82
CA ALA A 206 -58.73 49.91 -87.76
C ALA A 206 -57.19 49.88 -87.77
N SER A 207 -56.55 50.66 -88.66
CA SER A 207 -55.09 50.81 -88.70
C SER A 207 -54.54 51.43 -87.41
N GLY A 208 -55.25 52.42 -86.84
CA GLY A 208 -54.94 53.01 -85.55
C GLY A 208 -54.98 51.98 -84.41
N MET A 209 -56.05 51.19 -84.31
CA MET A 209 -56.19 50.12 -83.32
C MET A 209 -55.11 49.04 -83.46
N LEU A 210 -54.84 48.56 -84.68
CA LEU A 210 -53.77 47.58 -84.92
C LEU A 210 -52.39 48.14 -84.57
N ARG A 211 -52.16 49.44 -84.77
CA ARG A 211 -50.93 50.11 -84.38
C ARG A 211 -50.81 50.24 -82.86
N THR A 212 -51.88 50.61 -82.14
CA THR A 212 -51.85 50.68 -80.67
C THR A 212 -51.70 49.30 -80.04
N GLU A 213 -52.38 48.28 -80.56
CA GLU A 213 -52.23 46.88 -80.10
C GLU A 213 -50.80 46.36 -80.34
N ARG A 214 -50.22 46.58 -81.52
CA ARG A 214 -48.82 46.23 -81.81
C ARG A 214 -47.84 46.94 -80.88
N ASN A 215 -48.06 48.23 -80.63
CA ASN A 215 -47.24 49.00 -79.69
C ASN A 215 -47.34 48.44 -78.27
N LEU A 216 -48.56 48.16 -77.79
CA LEU A 216 -48.80 47.58 -76.46
C LEU A 216 -48.13 46.21 -76.31
N LYS A 217 -48.35 45.30 -77.28
CA LYS A 217 -47.69 43.98 -77.31
C LYS A 217 -46.16 44.10 -77.38
N SER A 218 -45.62 45.10 -78.07
CA SER A 218 -44.17 45.35 -78.12
C SER A 218 -43.61 45.86 -76.78
N VAL A 219 -44.36 46.68 -76.03
CA VAL A 219 -43.99 47.09 -74.67
C VAL A 219 -44.06 45.89 -73.72
N GLN A 220 -45.16 45.15 -73.70
CA GLN A 220 -45.32 43.93 -72.89
C GLN A 220 -44.20 42.92 -73.14
N LEU A 221 -43.82 42.67 -74.41
CA LEU A 221 -42.71 41.78 -74.76
C LEU A 221 -41.37 42.26 -74.17
N LYS A 222 -41.11 43.58 -74.20
CA LYS A 222 -39.90 44.17 -73.61
C LYS A 222 -39.89 44.05 -72.08
N ASP A 223 -41.02 44.27 -71.43
CA ASP A 223 -41.13 44.14 -69.98
C ASP A 223 -40.93 42.68 -69.53
N ILE A 224 -41.58 41.72 -70.18
CA ILE A 224 -41.37 40.28 -69.94
C ILE A 224 -39.92 39.88 -70.21
N THR A 225 -39.28 40.43 -71.26
CA THR A 225 -37.86 40.15 -71.55
C THR A 225 -36.95 40.69 -70.44
N ARG A 226 -37.19 41.93 -69.99
CA ARG A 226 -36.46 42.56 -68.88
C ARG A 226 -36.63 41.78 -67.57
N GLU A 227 -37.84 41.31 -67.26
CA GLU A 227 -38.11 40.48 -66.08
C GLU A 227 -37.42 39.13 -66.17
N ARG A 228 -37.44 38.47 -67.34
CA ARG A 228 -36.70 37.23 -67.58
C ARG A 228 -35.19 37.42 -67.41
N GLU A 229 -34.62 38.51 -67.92
CA GLU A 229 -33.20 38.84 -67.74
C GLU A 229 -32.85 39.08 -66.27
N GLN A 230 -33.70 39.81 -65.53
CA GLN A 230 -33.52 40.01 -64.09
C GLN A 230 -33.59 38.71 -63.30
N LEU A 231 -34.54 37.81 -63.61
CA LEU A 231 -34.64 36.50 -62.97
C LEU A 231 -33.47 35.57 -63.32
N LEU A 232 -32.95 35.63 -64.55
CA LEU A 232 -31.75 34.86 -64.95
C LEU A 232 -30.50 35.34 -64.19
N GLU A 233 -30.28 36.64 -64.06
CA GLU A 233 -29.14 37.16 -63.29
C GLU A 233 -29.32 36.88 -61.78
N GLN A 234 -30.55 36.96 -61.24
CA GLN A 234 -30.83 36.55 -59.86
C GLN A 234 -30.54 35.06 -59.62
N ASN A 235 -30.95 34.17 -60.53
CA ASN A 235 -30.64 32.73 -60.42
C ASN A 235 -29.13 32.49 -60.45
N LYS A 236 -28.39 33.12 -61.37
CA LYS A 236 -26.93 33.02 -61.45
C LYS A 236 -26.21 33.53 -60.18
N VAL A 237 -26.73 34.60 -59.56
CA VAL A 237 -26.24 35.09 -58.26
C VAL A 237 -26.60 34.12 -57.12
N LEU A 238 -27.70 33.38 -57.20
CA LEU A 238 -28.06 32.36 -56.22
C LEU A 238 -27.22 31.08 -56.41
N GLU A 239 -27.00 30.63 -57.65
CA GLU A 239 -26.13 29.50 -57.99
C GLU A 239 -24.70 29.72 -57.47
N THR A 240 -24.10 30.88 -57.76
CA THR A 240 -22.75 31.22 -57.27
C THR A 240 -22.68 31.33 -55.74
N LYS A 241 -23.73 31.81 -55.08
CA LYS A 241 -23.84 31.78 -53.60
C LYS A 241 -23.97 30.38 -53.04
N LEU A 242 -24.69 29.50 -53.74
CA LEU A 242 -24.89 28.11 -53.34
C LEU A 242 -23.56 27.35 -53.47
N GLU A 243 -22.85 27.48 -54.59
CA GLU A 243 -21.51 26.94 -54.80
C GLU A 243 -20.51 27.46 -53.74
N GLN A 244 -20.55 28.75 -53.39
CA GLN A 244 -19.74 29.28 -52.29
C GLN A 244 -20.07 28.61 -50.94
N LYS A 245 -21.35 28.38 -50.65
CA LYS A 245 -21.78 27.74 -49.39
C LYS A 245 -21.46 26.24 -49.36
N GLU A 246 -21.53 25.55 -50.48
CA GLU A 246 -21.06 24.16 -50.60
C GLU A 246 -19.55 24.08 -50.35
N ASN A 247 -18.76 24.95 -50.96
CA ASN A 247 -17.32 25.03 -50.71
C ASN A 247 -17.01 25.31 -49.22
N GLU A 248 -17.62 26.32 -48.61
CA GLU A 248 -17.50 26.61 -47.17
C GLU A 248 -17.84 25.39 -46.29
N LEU A 249 -18.92 24.66 -46.60
CA LEU A 249 -19.31 23.45 -45.88
C LEU A 249 -18.25 22.34 -46.02
N THR A 250 -17.70 22.12 -47.23
CA THR A 250 -16.64 21.11 -47.42
C THR A 250 -15.35 21.45 -46.67
N GLU A 251 -14.98 22.74 -46.59
CA GLU A 251 -13.84 23.21 -45.79
C GLU A 251 -14.07 23.02 -44.29
N ILE A 252 -15.27 23.37 -43.80
CA ILE A 252 -15.67 23.16 -42.40
C ILE A 252 -15.63 21.66 -42.05
N ASP A 253 -16.17 20.79 -42.91
CA ASP A 253 -16.12 19.33 -42.68
C ASP A 253 -14.71 18.76 -42.77
N ALA A 254 -13.85 19.29 -43.65
CA ALA A 254 -12.44 18.90 -43.71
C ALA A 254 -11.67 19.34 -42.46
N SER A 255 -11.94 20.54 -41.95
CA SER A 255 -11.39 21.06 -40.69
C SER A 255 -11.87 20.23 -39.49
N ARG A 256 -13.18 19.93 -39.44
CA ARG A 256 -13.81 19.08 -38.41
C ARG A 256 -13.23 17.67 -38.40
N ARG A 257 -13.03 17.04 -39.56
CA ARG A 257 -12.36 15.73 -39.68
C ARG A 257 -10.94 15.75 -39.12
N LYS A 258 -10.12 16.72 -39.54
CA LYS A 258 -8.75 16.92 -39.00
C LYS A 258 -8.74 17.16 -37.49
N SER A 259 -9.71 17.89 -36.96
CA SER A 259 -9.84 18.13 -35.51
C SER A 259 -10.21 16.84 -34.76
N LEU A 260 -11.15 16.05 -35.30
CA LEU A 260 -11.55 14.76 -34.72
C LEU A 260 -10.40 13.73 -34.74
N GLU A 261 -9.59 13.72 -35.78
CA GLU A 261 -8.38 12.88 -35.87
C GLU A 261 -7.35 13.26 -34.80
N LYS A 262 -7.09 14.57 -34.61
CA LYS A 262 -6.23 15.08 -33.52
C LYS A 262 -6.79 14.79 -32.14
N GLN A 263 -8.10 14.91 -31.95
CA GLN A 263 -8.75 14.53 -30.70
C GLN A 263 -8.51 13.04 -30.41
N LYS A 264 -8.72 12.16 -31.39
CA LYS A 264 -8.48 10.71 -31.24
C LYS A 264 -7.01 10.34 -31.02
N SER A 265 -6.04 11.11 -31.53
CA SER A 265 -4.63 10.87 -31.21
C SER A 265 -4.30 11.31 -29.77
N LEU A 266 -4.78 12.48 -29.35
CA LEU A 266 -4.61 12.98 -27.98
C LEU A 266 -5.31 12.07 -26.95
N GLU A 267 -6.51 11.56 -27.23
CA GLU A 267 -7.21 10.59 -26.38
C GLU A 267 -6.40 9.30 -26.18
N LYS A 268 -5.73 8.80 -27.24
CA LYS A 268 -4.82 7.66 -27.14
C LYS A 268 -3.57 7.99 -26.33
N GLU A 269 -2.96 9.15 -26.57
CA GLU A 269 -1.78 9.60 -25.82
C GLU A 269 -2.09 9.73 -24.33
N VAL A 270 -3.19 10.41 -23.97
CA VAL A 270 -3.71 10.49 -22.60
C VAL A 270 -3.91 9.10 -22.01
N GLY A 271 -4.58 8.18 -22.72
CA GLY A 271 -4.73 6.79 -22.27
C GLY A 271 -3.41 6.08 -21.99
N THR A 272 -2.40 6.23 -22.87
CA THR A 272 -1.07 5.64 -22.63
C THR A 272 -0.31 6.30 -21.49
N LEU A 273 -0.49 7.61 -21.25
CA LEU A 273 0.11 8.33 -20.14
C LEU A 273 -0.55 7.95 -18.81
N THR A 274 -1.88 7.80 -18.77
CA THR A 274 -2.62 7.29 -17.62
C THR A 274 -2.13 5.89 -17.24
N LEU A 275 -2.06 4.95 -18.19
CA LEU A 275 -1.54 3.61 -17.93
C LEU A 275 -0.08 3.59 -17.44
N LYS A 276 0.78 4.49 -17.95
CA LYS A 276 2.16 4.65 -17.46
C LYS A 276 2.19 5.18 -16.03
N LEU A 277 1.34 6.16 -15.71
CA LEU A 277 1.24 6.73 -14.37
C LEU A 277 0.71 5.70 -13.37
N ASP A 278 -0.34 4.95 -13.73
CA ASP A 278 -0.89 3.87 -12.89
C ASP A 278 0.15 2.76 -12.63
N ASN A 279 0.87 2.33 -13.66
CA ASN A 279 1.99 1.38 -13.53
C ASN A 279 3.12 1.92 -12.64
N GLN A 280 3.45 3.21 -12.75
CA GLN A 280 4.46 3.83 -11.89
C GLN A 280 3.97 3.94 -10.44
N THR A 281 2.71 4.34 -10.23
CA THR A 281 2.09 4.42 -8.90
C THR A 281 2.02 3.05 -8.23
N THR A 282 1.61 2.00 -8.94
CA THR A 282 1.61 0.63 -8.39
C THR A 282 3.02 0.13 -8.07
N SER A 283 4.01 0.41 -8.92
CA SER A 283 5.42 0.10 -8.64
C SER A 283 5.96 0.83 -7.40
N HIS A 284 5.69 2.13 -7.28
CA HIS A 284 6.06 2.93 -6.10
C HIS A 284 5.35 2.43 -4.83
N ASN A 285 4.06 2.08 -4.91
CA ASN A 285 3.31 1.51 -3.78
C ASN A 285 3.91 0.17 -3.35
N HIS A 286 4.26 -0.72 -4.28
CA HIS A 286 4.88 -1.99 -3.96
C HIS A 286 6.28 -1.82 -3.33
N LEU A 287 7.09 -0.88 -3.83
CA LEU A 287 8.36 -0.50 -3.20
C LEU A 287 8.16 0.06 -1.79
N TYR A 288 7.10 0.84 -1.55
CA TYR A 288 6.75 1.36 -0.23
C TYR A 288 6.28 0.26 0.73
N GLU A 289 5.45 -0.68 0.29
CA GLU A 289 5.06 -1.87 1.07
C GLU A 289 6.28 -2.73 1.44
N ASN A 290 7.19 -2.96 0.48
CA ASN A 290 8.46 -3.67 0.73
C ASN A 290 9.35 -2.91 1.73
N TYR A 291 9.42 -1.58 1.65
CA TYR A 291 10.14 -0.77 2.63
C TYR A 291 9.52 -0.85 4.04
N VAL A 292 8.19 -0.76 4.14
CA VAL A 292 7.47 -0.88 5.43
C VAL A 292 7.68 -2.25 6.06
N THR A 293 7.59 -3.34 5.27
CA THR A 293 7.85 -4.70 5.77
C THR A 293 9.31 -4.87 6.23
N GLN A 294 10.29 -4.38 5.47
CA GLN A 294 11.69 -4.34 5.90
C GLN A 294 11.87 -3.56 7.21
N GLN A 295 11.23 -2.39 7.34
CA GLN A 295 11.27 -1.60 8.57
C GLN A 295 10.70 -2.35 9.78
N THR A 296 9.60 -3.11 9.61
CA THR A 296 9.04 -3.93 10.70
C THR A 296 9.98 -5.07 11.11
N VAL A 297 10.65 -5.73 10.16
CA VAL A 297 11.62 -6.80 10.44
C VAL A 297 12.86 -6.24 11.16
N ILE A 298 13.35 -5.07 10.75
CA ILE A 298 14.47 -4.39 11.43
C ILE A 298 14.11 -4.08 12.88
N GLU A 299 12.89 -3.60 13.14
CA GLU A 299 12.45 -3.26 14.50
C GLU A 299 12.27 -4.51 15.38
N GLU A 300 11.76 -5.61 14.82
CA GLU A 300 11.70 -6.92 15.50
C GLU A 300 13.12 -7.45 15.82
N MET A 301 14.05 -7.34 14.87
CA MET A 301 15.45 -7.73 15.08
C MET A 301 16.12 -6.89 16.18
N LYS A 302 15.94 -5.57 16.20
CA LYS A 302 16.45 -4.70 17.28
C LYS A 302 15.89 -5.11 18.64
N LYS A 303 14.57 -5.33 18.74
CA LYS A 303 13.93 -5.78 19.98
C LYS A 303 14.55 -7.09 20.47
N ARG A 304 14.75 -8.04 19.58
CA ARG A 304 15.38 -9.33 19.89
C ARG A 304 16.84 -9.19 20.32
N ILE A 305 17.59 -8.28 19.72
CA ILE A 305 18.97 -7.97 20.15
C ILE A 305 18.96 -7.39 21.57
N GLY A 306 18.10 -6.42 21.87
CA GLY A 306 17.98 -5.86 23.23
C GLY A 306 17.56 -6.89 24.29
N GLU A 307 16.66 -7.82 23.95
CA GLU A 307 16.31 -8.97 24.81
C GLU A 307 17.50 -9.92 25.04
N GLN A 308 18.37 -10.10 24.04
CA GLN A 308 19.59 -10.90 24.17
C GLN A 308 20.69 -10.18 24.96
N GLU A 309 20.86 -8.88 24.77
CA GLU A 309 21.79 -8.04 25.54
C GLU A 309 21.43 -8.02 27.03
N GLN A 310 20.14 -7.90 27.36
CA GLN A 310 19.66 -8.02 28.74
C GLN A 310 20.00 -9.41 29.33
N MET A 311 19.70 -10.50 28.61
CA MET A 311 19.99 -11.86 29.07
C MET A 311 21.50 -12.11 29.26
N ILE A 312 22.34 -11.53 28.40
CA ILE A 312 23.80 -11.60 28.54
C ILE A 312 24.23 -10.86 29.81
N GLY A 313 23.73 -9.64 30.06
CA GLY A 313 24.04 -8.90 31.28
C GLY A 313 23.60 -9.60 32.57
N GLU A 314 22.42 -10.27 32.57
CA GLU A 314 21.95 -11.09 33.68
C GLU A 314 22.87 -12.31 33.94
N LEU A 315 23.35 -12.97 32.88
CA LEU A 315 24.29 -14.09 32.98
C LEU A 315 25.69 -13.64 33.41
N GLU A 316 26.19 -12.52 32.90
CA GLU A 316 27.47 -11.92 33.30
C GLU A 316 27.46 -11.53 34.78
N HIS A 317 26.37 -10.94 35.27
CA HIS A 317 26.20 -10.61 36.68
C HIS A 317 26.23 -11.87 37.57
N SER A 318 25.46 -12.91 37.21
CA SER A 318 25.44 -14.17 37.96
C SER A 318 26.81 -14.89 37.93
N VAL A 319 27.55 -14.79 36.83
CA VAL A 319 28.93 -15.31 36.73
C VAL A 319 29.88 -14.53 37.64
N GLU A 320 29.71 -13.22 37.80
CA GLU A 320 30.53 -12.43 38.73
C GLU A 320 30.21 -12.72 40.19
N GLU A 321 28.92 -12.83 40.56
CA GLU A 321 28.49 -13.28 41.91
C GLU A 321 29.13 -14.64 42.27
N LEU A 322 29.08 -15.61 41.35
CA LEU A 322 29.70 -16.92 41.56
C LEU A 322 31.24 -16.88 41.69
N LYS A 323 31.91 -15.91 41.05
CA LYS A 323 33.36 -15.70 41.27
C LYS A 323 33.62 -15.07 42.63
N GLU A 324 32.83 -14.09 43.05
CA GLU A 324 32.96 -13.48 44.38
C GLU A 324 32.76 -14.54 45.47
N ASP A 325 31.69 -15.33 45.39
CA ASP A 325 31.45 -16.47 46.27
C ASP A 325 32.64 -17.43 46.29
N GLN A 326 33.13 -17.88 45.13
CA GLN A 326 34.30 -18.76 45.03
C GLN A 326 35.56 -18.14 45.65
N VAL A 327 35.81 -16.85 45.48
CA VAL A 327 36.95 -16.15 46.11
C VAL A 327 36.78 -16.09 47.63
N THR A 328 35.57 -15.87 48.14
CA THR A 328 35.33 -15.91 49.60
C THR A 328 35.54 -17.32 50.17
N GLU A 329 35.04 -18.38 49.52
CA GLU A 329 35.27 -19.77 49.91
C GLU A 329 36.76 -20.12 49.92
N GLN A 330 37.48 -19.83 48.82
CA GLN A 330 38.93 -20.05 48.74
C GLN A 330 39.68 -19.29 49.84
N THR A 331 39.28 -18.06 50.15
CA THR A 331 39.86 -17.26 51.23
C THR A 331 39.58 -17.87 52.61
N MET A 332 38.42 -18.48 52.83
CA MET A 332 38.13 -19.21 54.07
C MET A 332 38.97 -20.50 54.18
N PHE A 333 39.03 -21.30 53.11
CA PHE A 333 39.84 -22.52 53.08
C PHE A 333 41.33 -22.23 53.31
N LEU A 334 41.88 -21.16 52.72
CA LEU A 334 43.26 -20.74 52.96
C LEU A 334 43.52 -20.41 54.44
N LYS A 335 42.61 -19.67 55.10
CA LYS A 335 42.71 -19.36 56.53
C LYS A 335 42.62 -20.62 57.41
N GLU A 336 41.79 -21.59 57.04
CA GLU A 336 41.68 -22.85 57.77
C GLU A 336 42.95 -23.71 57.60
N VAL A 337 43.51 -23.78 56.39
CA VAL A 337 44.79 -24.45 56.13
C VAL A 337 45.95 -23.78 56.86
N GLU A 338 46.04 -22.44 56.86
CA GLU A 338 47.06 -21.68 57.60
C GLU A 338 46.97 -21.96 59.11
N LYS A 339 45.76 -21.97 59.67
CA LYS A 339 45.53 -22.34 61.06
C LYS A 339 45.99 -23.78 61.35
N LEU A 340 45.61 -24.75 60.51
CA LEU A 340 46.00 -26.15 60.69
C LEU A 340 47.51 -26.35 60.57
N GLN A 341 48.20 -25.59 59.71
CA GLN A 341 49.66 -25.59 59.62
C GLN A 341 50.31 -25.06 60.90
N LEU A 342 49.76 -23.99 61.48
CA LEU A 342 50.26 -23.41 62.74
C LEU A 342 50.01 -24.34 63.94
N ASP A 343 48.82 -24.94 64.02
CA ASP A 343 48.49 -25.97 65.02
C ASP A 343 49.43 -27.18 64.88
N LEU A 344 49.71 -27.64 63.66
CA LEU A 344 50.61 -28.77 63.39
C LEU A 344 52.07 -28.45 63.76
N ALA A 345 52.58 -27.28 63.39
CA ALA A 345 53.93 -26.85 63.77
C ALA A 345 54.10 -26.78 65.30
N SER A 346 53.09 -26.29 66.02
CA SER A 346 53.08 -26.31 67.49
C SER A 346 53.13 -27.75 68.06
N ARG A 347 52.42 -28.70 67.43
CA ARG A 347 52.48 -30.12 67.84
C ARG A 347 53.81 -30.79 67.50
N GLU A 348 54.46 -30.40 66.40
CA GLU A 348 55.81 -30.89 66.07
C GLU A 348 56.85 -30.40 67.09
N GLU A 349 56.76 -29.14 67.54
CA GLU A 349 57.61 -28.60 68.61
C GLU A 349 57.36 -29.32 69.95
N GLU A 350 56.09 -29.53 70.34
CA GLU A 350 55.73 -30.34 71.51
C GLU A 350 56.34 -31.76 71.42
N CYS A 351 56.15 -32.45 70.30
CA CYS A 351 56.70 -33.81 70.09
C CYS A 351 58.23 -33.84 70.13
N SER A 352 58.90 -32.81 69.59
CA SER A 352 60.35 -32.67 69.66
C SER A 352 60.82 -32.50 71.11
N SER A 353 60.15 -31.63 71.88
CA SER A 353 60.47 -31.39 73.29
C SER A 353 60.30 -32.65 74.16
N LEU A 354 59.20 -33.38 73.97
CA LEU A 354 58.92 -34.65 74.66
C LEU A 354 59.90 -35.76 74.24
N SER A 355 60.32 -35.80 72.97
CA SER A 355 61.35 -36.71 72.47
C SER A 355 62.70 -36.45 73.16
N ASP A 356 63.09 -35.19 73.33
CA ASP A 356 64.32 -34.82 74.03
C ASP A 356 64.24 -35.03 75.55
N GLU A 357 63.07 -34.84 76.16
CA GLU A 357 62.84 -35.22 77.56
C GLU A 357 62.92 -36.74 77.76
N LEU A 358 62.30 -37.54 76.88
CA LEU A 358 62.42 -39.00 76.89
C LEU A 358 63.87 -39.48 76.72
N LYS A 359 64.68 -38.83 75.87
CA LYS A 359 66.11 -39.13 75.75
C LYS A 359 66.85 -38.85 77.06
N LYS A 360 66.61 -37.71 77.70
CA LYS A 360 67.21 -37.34 79.01
C LYS A 360 66.82 -38.33 80.10
N LEU A 361 65.52 -38.64 80.22
CA LEU A 361 65.01 -39.61 81.20
C LEU A 361 65.57 -41.02 80.97
N ARG A 362 65.78 -41.42 79.71
CA ARG A 362 66.41 -42.70 79.39
C ARG A 362 67.88 -42.75 79.78
N ILE A 363 68.66 -41.70 79.49
CA ILE A 363 70.05 -41.58 79.95
C ILE A 363 70.12 -41.62 81.48
N GLN A 364 69.21 -40.92 82.18
CA GLN A 364 69.14 -40.96 83.63
C GLN A 364 68.80 -42.37 84.15
N ALA A 365 67.82 -43.06 83.55
CA ALA A 365 67.45 -44.41 83.96
C ALA A 365 68.57 -45.44 83.73
N ASP A 366 69.35 -45.30 82.65
CA ASP A 366 70.52 -46.13 82.38
C ASP A 366 71.63 -45.84 83.42
N GLN A 367 71.87 -44.57 83.79
CA GLN A 367 72.80 -44.19 84.87
C GLN A 367 72.37 -44.70 86.25
N ASP A 368 71.10 -44.54 86.60
CA ASP A 368 70.52 -45.02 87.88
C ASP A 368 70.62 -46.55 87.97
N LYS A 369 70.49 -47.24 86.83
CA LYS A 369 70.69 -48.69 86.74
C LYS A 369 72.15 -49.08 86.93
N GLU A 370 73.10 -48.40 86.29
CA GLU A 370 74.54 -48.62 86.50
C GLU A 370 74.93 -48.40 87.97
N GLN A 371 74.41 -47.33 88.60
CA GLN A 371 74.60 -47.08 90.03
C GLN A 371 73.96 -48.17 90.90
N SER A 372 72.75 -48.64 90.57
CA SER A 372 72.08 -49.74 91.26
C SER A 372 72.87 -51.04 91.18
N ASP A 373 73.41 -51.38 90.01
CA ASP A 373 74.21 -52.59 89.79
C ASP A 373 75.58 -52.48 90.48
N HIS A 374 76.21 -51.29 90.50
CA HIS A 374 77.41 -51.03 91.29
C HIS A 374 77.18 -51.19 92.80
N LEU A 375 76.09 -50.63 93.33
CA LEU A 375 75.70 -50.77 94.74
C LEU A 375 75.39 -52.23 95.10
N LYS A 376 74.75 -53.00 94.21
CA LYS A 376 74.55 -54.45 94.39
C LYS A 376 75.89 -55.18 94.46
N GLN A 377 76.84 -54.85 93.58
CA GLN A 377 78.18 -55.46 93.61
C GLN A 377 78.90 -55.14 94.92
N GLN A 378 78.90 -53.88 95.37
CA GLN A 378 79.50 -53.49 96.66
C GLN A 378 78.84 -54.18 97.86
N LEU A 379 77.52 -54.38 97.81
CA LEU A 379 76.76 -55.12 98.83
C LEU A 379 77.15 -56.61 98.84
N GLU A 380 77.30 -57.22 97.66
CA GLU A 380 77.74 -58.61 97.50
C GLU A 380 79.19 -58.80 97.96
N GLU A 381 80.11 -57.91 97.60
CA GLU A 381 81.49 -57.90 98.10
C GLU A 381 81.54 -57.78 99.63
N SER A 382 80.76 -56.85 100.19
CA SER A 382 80.63 -56.67 101.65
C SER A 382 80.03 -57.91 102.32
N SER A 383 79.01 -58.53 101.72
CA SER A 383 78.38 -59.77 102.17
C SER A 383 79.38 -60.94 102.20
N ASN A 384 80.18 -61.10 101.15
CA ASN A 384 81.23 -62.13 101.09
C ASN A 384 82.35 -61.89 102.12
N ILE A 385 82.73 -60.64 102.38
CA ILE A 385 83.66 -60.28 103.45
C ILE A 385 83.08 -60.63 104.83
N ILE A 386 81.80 -60.31 105.07
CA ILE A 386 81.10 -60.67 106.32
C ILE A 386 81.06 -62.20 106.48
N SER A 387 80.69 -62.95 105.45
CA SER A 387 80.68 -64.42 105.46
C SER A 387 82.06 -65.01 105.80
N SER A 388 83.13 -64.48 105.19
CA SER A 388 84.52 -64.85 105.51
C SER A 388 84.87 -64.57 106.98
N PHE A 389 84.48 -63.41 107.53
CA PHE A 389 84.69 -63.12 108.95
C PHE A 389 83.82 -63.99 109.86
N GLU A 390 82.59 -64.33 109.47
CA GLU A 390 81.76 -65.29 110.21
C GLU A 390 82.39 -66.69 110.24
N ASP A 391 82.97 -67.16 109.14
CA ASP A 391 83.67 -68.44 109.07
C ASP A 391 84.97 -68.43 109.87
N GLN A 392 85.74 -67.34 109.85
CA GLN A 392 86.88 -67.13 110.75
C GLN A 392 86.44 -67.14 112.23
N LEU A 393 85.31 -66.52 112.57
CA LEU A 393 84.74 -66.57 113.92
C LEU A 393 84.24 -67.96 114.31
N LYS A 394 83.72 -68.76 113.36
CA LYS A 394 83.38 -70.18 113.59
C LYS A 394 84.65 -70.98 113.87
N GLN A 395 85.71 -70.82 113.07
CA GLN A 395 87.00 -71.50 113.27
C GLN A 395 87.62 -71.13 114.62
N LEU A 396 87.72 -69.85 114.97
CA LEU A 396 88.27 -69.39 116.26
C LEU A 396 87.46 -69.92 117.45
N LYS A 397 86.15 -70.11 117.31
CA LYS A 397 85.32 -70.77 118.35
C LYS A 397 85.67 -72.25 118.50
N VAL A 398 85.89 -72.99 117.40
CA VAL A 398 86.37 -74.38 117.42
C VAL A 398 87.74 -74.47 118.07
N ASP A 399 88.70 -73.66 117.62
CA ASP A 399 90.07 -73.61 118.15
C ASP A 399 90.08 -73.27 119.64
N SER A 400 89.22 -72.33 120.09
CA SER A 400 89.05 -72.01 121.51
C SER A 400 88.57 -73.23 122.32
N VAL A 401 87.65 -74.03 121.78
CA VAL A 401 87.18 -75.27 122.41
C VAL A 401 88.27 -76.34 122.43
N GLU A 402 89.06 -76.48 121.36
CA GLU A 402 90.18 -77.43 121.32
C GLU A 402 91.31 -77.04 122.28
N LEU A 403 91.69 -75.75 122.32
CA LEU A 403 92.67 -75.22 123.28
C LEU A 403 92.17 -75.41 124.72
N LYS A 404 90.89 -75.16 125.02
CA LYS A 404 90.29 -75.47 126.33
C LYS A 404 90.36 -76.97 126.65
N LYS A 405 90.03 -77.86 125.71
CA LYS A 405 90.20 -79.32 125.89
C LYS A 405 91.66 -79.70 126.16
N LYS A 406 92.62 -79.08 125.46
CA LYS A 406 94.06 -79.33 125.59
C LYS A 406 94.61 -78.83 126.94
N ILE A 407 94.17 -77.66 127.41
CA ILE A 407 94.45 -77.16 128.76
C ILE A 407 93.90 -78.13 129.81
N VAL A 408 92.65 -78.57 129.69
CA VAL A 408 92.05 -79.55 130.63
C VAL A 408 92.83 -80.88 130.62
N LYS A 409 93.31 -81.34 129.46
CA LYS A 409 94.16 -82.54 129.36
C LYS A 409 95.49 -82.35 130.10
N LEU A 410 96.20 -81.24 129.85
CA LEU A 410 97.47 -80.91 130.50
C LEU A 410 97.32 -80.72 132.02
N VAL A 411 96.22 -80.12 132.49
CA VAL A 411 95.93 -79.98 133.92
C VAL A 411 95.74 -81.34 134.59
N ARG A 412 95.00 -82.27 133.95
CA ARG A 412 94.84 -83.65 134.44
C ARG A 412 96.16 -84.40 134.48
N GLU A 413 96.96 -84.31 133.42
CA GLU A 413 98.30 -84.93 133.33
C GLU A 413 99.21 -84.40 134.46
N LYS A 414 99.22 -83.08 134.68
CA LYS A 414 99.91 -82.41 135.78
C LYS A 414 99.41 -82.88 137.15
N ASP A 415 98.11 -83.07 137.35
CA ASP A 415 97.55 -83.58 138.62
C ASP A 415 97.94 -85.05 138.88
N THR A 416 98.01 -85.90 137.84
CA THR A 416 98.53 -87.27 137.98
C THR A 416 100.01 -87.31 138.34
N LEU A 417 100.84 -86.50 137.68
CA LEU A 417 102.27 -86.37 138.00
C LEU A 417 102.48 -85.86 139.43
N TRP A 418 101.64 -84.91 139.87
CA TRP A 418 101.70 -84.38 141.24
C TRP A 418 101.38 -85.45 142.29
N LYS A 419 100.35 -86.29 142.06
CA LYS A 419 100.04 -87.44 142.93
C LYS A 419 101.17 -88.49 142.98
N GLN A 420 101.83 -88.75 141.85
CA GLN A 420 102.98 -89.67 141.80
C GLN A 420 104.17 -89.13 142.60
N ASN A 421 104.46 -87.83 142.48
CA ASN A 421 105.52 -87.17 143.25
C ASN A 421 105.25 -87.20 144.77
N ASP A 422 104.00 -86.99 145.19
CA ASP A 422 103.61 -87.02 146.60
C ASP A 422 103.74 -88.44 147.21
N SER A 423 103.36 -89.47 146.44
CA SER A 423 103.55 -90.88 146.80
C SER A 423 105.03 -91.27 146.95
N LEU A 424 105.91 -90.74 146.08
CA LEU A 424 107.35 -90.94 146.17
C LEU A 424 107.94 -90.26 147.42
N GLN A 425 107.51 -89.04 147.76
CA GLN A 425 107.94 -88.37 149.00
C GLN A 425 107.53 -89.13 150.26
N PHE A 426 106.36 -89.77 150.27
CA PHE A 426 105.90 -90.56 151.41
C PHE A 426 106.78 -91.81 151.64
N LEU A 427 107.06 -92.58 150.58
CA LEU A 427 107.95 -93.75 150.64
C LEU A 427 109.37 -93.38 151.10
N GLN A 428 109.90 -92.24 150.63
CA GLN A 428 111.25 -91.80 150.98
C GLN A 428 111.39 -91.43 152.48
N LYS A 429 110.32 -90.98 153.14
CA LYS A 429 110.33 -90.66 154.59
C LYS A 429 110.29 -91.91 155.48
N LEU A 430 109.73 -93.02 155.01
CA LEU A 430 109.57 -94.25 155.80
C LEU A 430 110.85 -95.09 155.94
N GLN A 431 111.79 -95.01 154.98
CA GLN A 431 113.01 -95.82 155.01
C GLN A 431 114.16 -95.22 155.85
N ALA A 432 113.99 -94.03 156.43
CA ALA A 432 115.11 -93.24 156.97
C ALA A 432 115.41 -93.46 158.48
N THR A 433 114.77 -94.42 159.17
CA THR A 433 114.69 -94.41 160.64
C THR A 433 115.37 -95.57 161.40
N ASP A 434 116.05 -96.51 160.75
CA ASP A 434 116.56 -97.71 161.48
C ASP A 434 117.90 -98.28 160.96
N LYS A 435 119.03 -97.59 161.20
CA LYS A 435 120.40 -98.19 161.28
C LYS A 435 121.33 -97.37 162.19
N TRP A 436 121.68 -97.94 163.35
CA TRP A 436 122.82 -97.50 164.18
C TRP A 436 123.97 -98.48 163.96
N MET A 437 125.17 -98.00 163.62
CA MET A 437 126.31 -98.82 163.19
C MET A 437 127.10 -99.36 164.39
N ASP A 438 127.59 -100.61 164.33
CA ASP A 438 128.25 -101.23 165.49
C ASP A 438 129.75 -100.87 165.56
N ASN A 439 130.29 -100.82 166.78
CA ASN A 439 131.61 -100.24 167.06
C ASN A 439 132.79 -101.01 166.43
N ASP A 440 132.59 -102.28 166.09
CA ASP A 440 133.62 -103.15 165.52
C ASP A 440 133.66 -103.10 163.98
N GLU A 441 132.72 -102.42 163.31
CA GLU A 441 132.67 -102.33 161.84
C GLU A 441 133.55 -101.19 161.24
N ALA A 442 134.17 -100.35 162.07
CA ALA A 442 134.91 -99.17 161.61
C ALA A 442 136.27 -99.00 162.33
N ASP A 443 137.36 -99.38 161.66
CA ASP A 443 138.74 -99.19 162.15
C ASP A 443 139.32 -97.80 161.85
N SER A 444 138.61 -97.00 161.06
CA SER A 444 138.95 -95.61 160.75
C SER A 444 137.72 -94.72 160.67
N CYS A 445 137.91 -93.42 160.87
CA CYS A 445 136.84 -92.41 160.78
C CYS A 445 136.23 -92.38 159.36
N LEU A 446 134.91 -92.53 159.22
CA LEU A 446 134.23 -92.54 157.92
C LEU A 446 134.17 -91.18 157.19
N GLN A 447 134.75 -90.11 157.76
CA GLN A 447 134.83 -88.78 157.12
C GLN A 447 136.26 -88.38 156.72
N CYS A 448 137.29 -88.79 157.49
CA CYS A 448 138.68 -88.42 157.22
C CYS A 448 139.63 -89.63 157.05
N SER A 449 139.11 -90.86 157.10
CA SER A 449 139.83 -92.13 156.92
C SER A 449 141.02 -92.34 157.85
N THR A 450 141.13 -91.56 158.94
CA THR A 450 142.19 -91.71 159.94
C THR A 450 141.90 -92.93 160.81
N ALA A 451 142.86 -93.84 160.92
CA ALA A 451 142.73 -95.04 161.75
C ALA A 451 142.62 -94.69 163.23
N PHE A 452 141.73 -95.37 163.96
CA PHE A 452 141.58 -95.18 165.40
C PHE A 452 142.79 -95.77 166.13
N CYS A 453 143.27 -95.06 167.15
CA CYS A 453 144.45 -95.43 167.93
C CYS A 453 144.23 -95.10 169.41
N PHE A 454 145.14 -95.48 170.30
CA PHE A 454 144.88 -95.44 171.75
C PHE A 454 144.54 -94.04 172.32
N THR A 455 144.90 -92.96 171.61
CA THR A 455 144.57 -91.56 171.94
C THR A 455 143.37 -90.99 171.17
N LEU A 456 142.79 -91.71 170.21
CA LEU A 456 141.70 -91.25 169.34
C LEU A 456 140.51 -92.24 169.39
N ARG A 457 139.40 -91.82 170.03
CA ARG A 457 138.23 -92.70 170.32
C ARG A 457 137.11 -92.53 169.30
N LYS A 458 136.39 -93.62 168.99
CA LYS A 458 135.26 -93.70 168.05
C LYS A 458 134.04 -92.91 168.56
N HIS A 459 133.25 -92.30 167.66
CA HIS A 459 132.00 -91.60 168.00
C HIS A 459 130.90 -91.70 166.92
N HIS A 460 129.63 -91.86 167.33
CA HIS A 460 128.48 -91.99 166.41
C HIS A 460 127.81 -90.65 166.06
N CYS A 461 127.47 -90.46 164.78
CA CYS A 461 126.68 -89.32 164.32
C CYS A 461 125.17 -89.52 164.57
N ARG A 462 124.56 -88.56 165.28
CA ARG A 462 123.13 -88.55 165.64
C ARG A 462 122.14 -88.50 164.47
N LEU A 463 122.58 -88.14 163.25
CA LEU A 463 121.72 -87.97 162.07
C LEU A 463 121.72 -89.15 161.10
N CYS A 464 122.76 -90.00 161.11
CA CYS A 464 122.91 -91.07 160.12
C CYS A 464 123.49 -92.38 160.69
N GLY A 465 123.70 -92.47 162.00
CA GLY A 465 124.11 -93.70 162.69
C GLY A 465 125.55 -94.18 162.42
N ARG A 466 126.29 -93.51 161.54
CA ARG A 466 127.67 -93.85 161.15
C ARG A 466 128.71 -93.43 162.20
N ILE A 467 129.84 -94.14 162.22
CA ILE A 467 130.97 -93.91 163.13
C ILE A 467 132.03 -92.99 162.50
N PHE A 468 132.52 -92.06 163.30
CA PHE A 468 133.53 -91.07 162.97
C PHE A 468 134.61 -91.00 164.06
#